data_AF-A0A9D6NZP1-F1
#
_entry.id   AF-A0A9D6NZP1-F1
#
_cell.length_a   1.000
_cell.length_b   1.000
_cell.length_c   1.000
_cell.angle_alpha   90.00
_cell.angle_beta   90.00
_cell.angle_gamma   90.00
#
_symmetry.space_group_name_H-M   'P 1'
#
loop_
_entity.id
_entity.type
_entity.pdbx_description
1 polymer ?
#
loop_
_entity_poly.entity_id
_entity_poly.type
_entity_poly.pdbx_seq_one_letter_code
_entity_poly.pdbx_strand_id
1 'polypeptide(L)'
;MTCLDCHTEPLHGDGTAYDSRWAVAGLPHCTDCHQALPAGSTPAHLIPNHQQVSCQVCHAQPYKNCFTCHSSFDEAGIYHRRPERTEVVIKTGRNTVPGYPYDVVPLRQNPVDRHSFDYFGENLLPYFDNFPSWKTAAPHNIQRSTDQNRSCNSCHGNQALFLSADDLDPGSSQANQQVVLEKIP
;
A
#
# COMPACT_ATOMS: atom_id res chain seq x y z
N MET A 1 -17.05 -6.45 -10.18
CA MET A 1 -16.70 -7.52 -9.25
C MET A 1 -17.29 -7.20 -7.89
N THR A 2 -17.83 -8.20 -7.20
CA THR A 2 -18.24 -8.15 -5.80
C THR A 2 -17.14 -8.72 -4.90
N CYS A 3 -17.29 -8.59 -3.58
CA CYS A 3 -16.33 -9.14 -2.61
C CYS A 3 -16.18 -10.66 -2.76
N LEU A 4 -17.28 -11.36 -3.03
CA LEU A 4 -17.34 -12.83 -3.11
C LEU A 4 -16.80 -13.38 -4.44
N ASP A 5 -16.51 -12.51 -5.40
CA ASP A 5 -15.88 -12.93 -6.66
C ASP A 5 -14.42 -13.33 -6.44
N CYS A 6 -13.79 -12.82 -5.37
CA CYS A 6 -12.42 -13.17 -5.00
C CYS A 6 -12.36 -13.92 -3.66
N HIS A 7 -13.19 -13.54 -2.69
CA HIS A 7 -13.19 -14.17 -1.36
C HIS A 7 -14.20 -15.32 -1.31
N THR A 8 -13.70 -16.55 -1.48
CA THR A 8 -14.50 -17.77 -1.33
C THR A 8 -14.60 -18.25 0.11
N GLU A 9 -13.59 -17.93 0.93
CA GLU A 9 -13.58 -18.22 2.37
C GLU A 9 -14.34 -17.15 3.19
N PRO A 10 -14.81 -17.48 4.41
CA PRO A 10 -15.46 -16.52 5.28
C PRO A 10 -14.60 -15.27 5.56
N LEU A 11 -15.16 -14.08 5.32
CA LEU A 11 -14.47 -12.80 5.54
C LEU A 11 -14.12 -12.52 7.01
N HIS A 12 -14.72 -13.26 7.95
CA HIS A 12 -14.40 -13.20 9.38
C HIS A 12 -13.18 -14.05 9.77
N GLY A 13 -12.60 -14.78 8.82
CA GLY A 13 -11.50 -15.71 9.05
C GLY A 13 -11.97 -17.14 9.27
N ASP A 14 -10.99 -18.04 9.41
CA ASP A 14 -11.15 -19.48 9.61
C ASP A 14 -11.10 -19.90 11.09
N GLY A 15 -10.99 -18.93 12.01
CA GLY A 15 -10.79 -19.17 13.44
C GLY A 15 -9.33 -19.39 13.84
N THR A 16 -8.39 -19.39 12.89
CA THR A 16 -6.95 -19.45 13.16
C THR A 16 -6.42 -18.04 13.45
N ALA A 17 -5.60 -17.92 14.50
CA ALA A 17 -4.88 -16.69 14.78
C ALA A 17 -3.65 -16.60 13.86
N TYR A 18 -3.58 -15.55 13.06
CA TYR A 18 -2.44 -15.23 12.22
C TYR A 18 -1.75 -13.96 12.70
N ASP A 19 -0.42 -13.91 12.58
CA ASP A 19 0.37 -12.73 12.94
C ASP A 19 0.07 -11.52 12.02
N SER A 20 -0.45 -11.77 10.83
CA SER A 20 -0.73 -10.77 9.82
C SER A 20 -1.82 -11.24 8.88
N ARG A 21 -2.62 -10.29 8.37
CA ARG A 21 -3.58 -10.58 7.30
C ARG A 21 -2.92 -11.18 6.05
N TRP A 22 -1.61 -10.94 5.86
CA TRP A 22 -0.84 -11.45 4.73
C TRP A 22 -0.42 -12.92 4.90
N ALA A 23 -0.60 -13.48 6.09
CA ALA A 23 -0.31 -14.89 6.40
C ALA A 23 -1.57 -15.77 6.40
N VAL A 24 -2.75 -15.18 6.19
CA VAL A 24 -4.03 -15.90 6.18
C VAL A 24 -4.02 -16.95 5.06
N ALA A 25 -4.39 -18.19 5.40
CA ALA A 25 -4.56 -19.23 4.39
C ALA A 25 -5.77 -18.89 3.49
N GLY A 26 -5.66 -19.14 2.19
CA GLY A 26 -6.74 -18.85 1.24
C GLY A 26 -6.92 -17.37 0.91
N LEU A 27 -5.87 -16.55 1.06
CA LEU A 27 -5.87 -15.19 0.51
C LEU A 27 -6.16 -15.24 -1.00
N PRO A 28 -7.06 -14.37 -1.51
CA PRO A 28 -7.33 -14.35 -2.92
C PRO A 28 -6.11 -13.86 -3.70
N HIS A 29 -5.79 -14.57 -4.77
CA HIS A 29 -4.76 -14.19 -5.72
C HIS A 29 -5.38 -13.85 -7.06
N CYS A 30 -4.83 -12.84 -7.73
CA CYS A 30 -5.20 -12.50 -9.11
C CYS A 30 -5.12 -13.74 -10.02
N THR A 31 -4.17 -14.62 -9.70
CA THR A 31 -3.85 -15.85 -10.44
C THR A 31 -4.86 -16.97 -10.27
N ASP A 32 -5.77 -16.88 -9.30
CA ASP A 32 -6.85 -17.85 -9.11
C ASP A 32 -7.84 -17.80 -10.28
N CYS A 33 -8.01 -16.62 -10.89
CA CYS A 33 -8.85 -16.41 -12.07
C CYS A 33 -8.04 -16.09 -13.34
N HIS A 34 -6.89 -15.42 -13.21
CA HIS A 34 -6.02 -15.04 -14.33
C HIS A 34 -4.76 -15.89 -14.34
N GLN A 35 -4.74 -16.98 -15.11
CA GLN A 35 -3.51 -17.77 -15.28
C GLN A 35 -2.38 -16.84 -15.72
N ALA A 36 -1.37 -16.69 -14.85
CA ALA A 36 -0.35 -15.65 -14.98
C ALA A 36 0.44 -15.73 -16.30
N LEU A 37 0.38 -16.86 -17.01
CA LEU A 37 1.04 -17.12 -18.29
C LEU A 37 0.22 -18.16 -19.10
N PRO A 38 0.15 -18.06 -20.44
CA PRO A 38 0.97 -17.23 -21.34
C PRO A 38 0.27 -15.91 -21.71
N ALA A 39 0.97 -14.78 -21.75
CA ALA A 39 1.63 -14.35 -22.98
C ALA A 39 0.72 -14.40 -24.22
N GLY A 40 -0.07 -13.37 -24.47
CA GLY A 40 -0.78 -13.29 -25.76
C GLY A 40 -1.41 -11.95 -26.09
N SER A 41 -2.08 -11.31 -25.12
CA SER A 41 -2.84 -10.09 -25.40
C SER A 41 -2.09 -8.78 -25.08
N THR A 42 -1.07 -8.81 -24.21
CA THR A 42 -0.35 -7.58 -23.84
C THR A 42 1.13 -7.84 -23.54
N PRO A 43 2.08 -7.22 -24.28
CA PRO A 43 3.52 -7.42 -24.10
C PRO A 43 4.03 -7.13 -22.69
N ALA A 44 3.39 -6.22 -21.96
CA ALA A 44 3.83 -5.82 -20.61
C ALA A 44 3.89 -6.97 -19.59
N HIS A 45 3.11 -8.05 -19.75
CA HIS A 45 3.20 -9.20 -18.83
C HIS A 45 4.42 -10.10 -19.10
N LEU A 46 5.15 -9.87 -20.19
CA LEU A 46 6.26 -10.72 -20.65
C LEU A 46 7.62 -10.05 -20.55
N ILE A 47 7.63 -8.78 -20.17
CA ILE A 47 8.87 -8.02 -20.04
C ILE A 47 9.60 -8.53 -18.79
N PRO A 48 10.91 -8.85 -18.90
CA PRO A 48 11.72 -9.21 -17.74
C PRO A 48 11.60 -8.18 -16.61
N ASN A 49 11.58 -8.67 -15.38
CA ASN A 49 11.38 -7.94 -14.12
C ASN A 49 9.94 -7.55 -13.80
N HIS A 50 9.01 -7.54 -14.76
CA HIS A 50 7.60 -7.25 -14.45
C HIS A 50 6.95 -8.35 -13.60
N GLN A 51 7.48 -9.58 -13.59
CA GLN A 51 7.04 -10.64 -12.69
C GLN A 51 7.31 -10.36 -11.21
N GLN A 52 8.23 -9.42 -10.90
CA GLN A 52 8.51 -8.96 -9.52
C GLN A 52 7.62 -7.78 -9.11
N VAL A 53 6.85 -7.21 -10.05
CA VAL A 53 5.94 -6.09 -9.82
C VAL A 53 4.54 -6.66 -9.56
N SER A 54 3.90 -6.27 -8.46
CA SER A 54 2.57 -6.78 -8.16
C SER A 54 1.54 -6.28 -9.18
N CYS A 55 0.55 -7.12 -9.49
CA CYS A 55 -0.50 -6.79 -10.47
C CYS A 55 -1.18 -5.44 -10.16
N GLN A 56 -1.33 -5.14 -8.87
CA GLN A 56 -2.00 -3.94 -8.38
C GLN A 56 -1.22 -2.66 -8.70
N VAL A 57 0.09 -2.70 -8.95
CA VAL A 57 0.83 -1.52 -9.44
C VAL A 57 0.20 -1.02 -10.75
N CYS A 58 -0.09 -1.93 -11.68
CA CYS A 58 -0.68 -1.60 -12.97
C CYS A 58 -2.21 -1.52 -12.91
N HIS A 59 -2.87 -2.29 -12.04
CA HIS A 59 -4.32 -2.48 -12.09
C HIS A 59 -5.12 -1.77 -10.99
N ALA A 60 -4.50 -1.23 -9.94
CA ALA A 60 -5.21 -0.44 -8.94
C ALA A 60 -5.46 0.99 -9.44
N GLN A 61 -6.55 1.60 -8.97
CA GLN A 61 -6.79 3.03 -9.13
C GLN A 61 -6.14 3.82 -7.98
N PRO A 62 -5.91 5.13 -8.13
CA PRO A 62 -5.60 6.00 -6.98
C PRO A 62 -6.57 5.79 -5.83
N TYR A 63 -6.06 5.79 -4.61
CA TYR A 63 -6.87 5.59 -3.40
C TYR A 63 -6.50 6.60 -2.32
N LYS A 64 -7.40 6.72 -1.34
CA LYS A 64 -7.22 7.64 -0.22
C LYS A 64 -6.00 7.23 0.62
N ASN A 65 -5.07 8.16 0.74
CA ASN A 65 -3.97 8.17 1.70
C ASN A 65 -4.26 9.25 2.73
N CYS A 66 -3.85 8.98 3.97
CA CYS A 66 -4.04 9.89 5.10
C CYS A 66 -2.67 10.15 5.70
N PHE A 67 -2.43 11.38 6.11
CA PHE A 67 -1.15 11.84 6.64
C PHE A 67 -1.41 12.49 8.00
N THR A 68 -0.50 12.23 8.94
CA THR A 68 -0.43 12.86 10.27
C THR A 68 -1.78 12.92 11.00
N CYS A 69 -2.10 11.89 11.77
CA CYS A 69 -3.31 11.84 12.57
C CYS A 69 -2.95 12.01 14.05
N HIS A 70 -3.34 13.14 14.63
CA HIS A 70 -3.21 13.38 16.07
C HIS A 70 -4.53 13.15 16.79
N SER A 71 -4.41 12.54 17.97
CA SER A 71 -5.48 12.39 18.94
C SER A 71 -5.48 13.58 19.89
N SER A 72 -6.61 14.25 20.03
CA SER A 72 -6.76 15.39 20.95
C SER A 72 -8.14 15.43 21.57
N PHE A 73 -8.31 16.24 22.61
CA PHE A 73 -9.61 16.61 23.15
C PHE A 73 -9.78 18.13 23.01
N ASP A 74 -10.98 18.59 22.67
CA ASP A 74 -11.28 20.02 22.72
C ASP A 74 -11.59 20.50 24.15
N GLU A 75 -11.85 21.80 24.31
CA GLU A 75 -12.18 22.41 25.61
C GLU A 75 -13.45 21.82 26.25
N ALA A 76 -14.34 21.23 25.44
CA ALA A 76 -15.56 20.56 25.91
C ALA A 76 -15.33 19.09 26.29
N GLY A 77 -14.09 18.58 26.17
CA GLY A 77 -13.75 17.20 26.45
C GLY A 77 -14.23 16.22 25.37
N ILE A 78 -14.43 16.68 24.13
CA ILE A 78 -14.76 15.81 23.00
C ILE A 78 -13.48 15.30 22.34
N TYR A 79 -13.41 13.99 22.14
CA TYR A 79 -12.29 13.35 21.44
C TYR A 79 -12.31 13.67 19.94
N HIS A 80 -11.18 14.17 19.44
CA HIS A 80 -10.94 14.42 18.03
C HIS A 80 -9.82 13.53 17.52
N ARG A 81 -10.08 12.87 16.39
CA ARG A 81 -9.09 12.13 15.62
C ARG A 81 -9.31 12.42 14.14
N ARG A 82 -8.43 13.24 13.57
CA ARG A 82 -8.48 13.59 12.14
C ARG A 82 -7.08 13.61 11.55
N PRO A 83 -6.90 13.17 10.30
CA PRO A 83 -5.66 13.43 9.58
C PRO A 83 -5.53 14.93 9.31
N GLU A 84 -4.31 15.46 9.38
CA GLU A 84 -4.00 16.82 8.95
C GLU A 84 -4.18 16.99 7.44
N ARG A 85 -3.80 15.96 6.68
CA ARG A 85 -3.89 15.96 5.22
C ARG A 85 -4.39 14.61 4.72
N THR A 86 -5.12 14.66 3.61
CA THR A 86 -5.50 13.46 2.88
C THR A 86 -5.41 13.68 1.39
N GLU A 87 -4.97 12.66 0.66
CA GLU A 87 -4.77 12.73 -0.78
C GLU A 87 -5.33 11.47 -1.46
N VAL A 88 -5.74 11.58 -2.71
CA VAL A 88 -6.16 10.43 -3.53
C VAL A 88 -5.09 10.21 -4.58
N VAL A 89 -4.13 9.36 -4.25
CA VAL A 89 -2.94 9.10 -5.06
C VAL A 89 -2.58 7.61 -4.99
N ILE A 90 -1.85 7.13 -5.99
CA ILE A 90 -1.18 5.83 -5.94
C ILE A 90 0.33 6.10 -5.92
N LYS A 91 1.03 5.42 -5.02
CA LYS A 91 2.49 5.45 -4.93
C LYS A 91 3.00 4.01 -4.95
N THR A 92 4.07 3.79 -5.69
CA THR A 92 4.72 2.49 -5.86
C THR A 92 6.08 2.52 -5.19
N GLY A 93 6.42 1.45 -4.49
CA GLY A 93 7.73 1.31 -3.86
C GLY A 93 8.03 -0.12 -3.48
N ARG A 94 9.02 -0.30 -2.60
CA ARG A 94 9.46 -1.62 -2.14
C ARG A 94 8.42 -2.25 -1.22
N ASN A 95 8.25 -3.56 -1.38
CA ASN A 95 7.41 -4.37 -0.51
C ASN A 95 7.88 -4.36 0.96
N THR A 96 6.95 -4.14 1.88
CA THR A 96 7.14 -4.15 3.34
C THR A 96 6.64 -5.42 4.02
N VAL A 97 6.18 -6.42 3.26
CA VAL A 97 5.55 -7.64 3.78
C VAL A 97 6.49 -8.83 3.52
N PRO A 98 7.09 -9.41 4.58
CA PRO A 98 7.90 -10.60 4.46
C PRO A 98 7.13 -11.76 3.82
N GLY A 99 7.76 -12.46 2.88
CA GLY A 99 7.17 -13.61 2.20
C GLY A 99 6.13 -13.28 1.11
N TYR A 100 5.76 -12.01 0.93
CA TYR A 100 4.90 -11.60 -0.19
C TYR A 100 5.71 -11.67 -1.50
N PRO A 101 5.17 -12.25 -2.59
CA PRO A 101 5.97 -12.72 -3.73
C PRO A 101 6.45 -11.62 -4.69
N TYR A 102 6.14 -10.36 -4.40
CA TYR A 102 6.49 -9.23 -5.26
C TYR A 102 7.43 -8.27 -4.52
N ASP A 103 8.43 -7.77 -5.24
CA ASP A 103 9.41 -6.82 -4.71
C ASP A 103 8.90 -5.38 -4.78
N VAL A 104 8.11 -5.07 -5.81
CA VAL A 104 7.57 -3.74 -6.09
C VAL A 104 6.04 -3.77 -6.01
N VAL A 105 5.47 -2.91 -5.17
CA VAL A 105 4.05 -2.94 -4.78
C VAL A 105 3.47 -1.53 -4.67
N PRO A 106 2.14 -1.37 -4.75
CA PRO A 106 1.51 -0.13 -4.33
C PRO A 106 1.64 0.03 -2.81
N LEU A 107 1.85 1.26 -2.36
CA LEU A 107 2.01 1.63 -0.96
C LEU A 107 0.85 2.48 -0.47
N ARG A 108 0.47 2.32 0.79
CA ARG A 108 -0.50 3.15 1.47
C ARG A 108 0.19 3.84 2.64
N GLN A 109 0.01 5.15 2.74
CA GLN A 109 0.43 5.88 3.92
C GLN A 109 -0.51 5.58 5.09
N ASN A 110 0.06 5.00 6.15
CA ASN A 110 -0.59 4.92 7.45
C ASN A 110 -0.46 6.30 8.13
N PRO A 111 -1.56 6.94 8.55
CA PRO A 111 -1.51 8.30 9.09
C PRO A 111 -0.93 8.40 10.51
N VAL A 112 -0.23 7.38 11.03
CA VAL A 112 0.40 7.49 12.35
C VAL A 112 1.62 8.40 12.24
N ASP A 113 1.70 9.33 13.17
CA ASP A 113 2.78 10.28 13.39
C ASP A 113 3.42 10.00 14.76
N ARG A 114 4.67 10.44 14.98
CA ARG A 114 5.38 10.25 16.26
C ARG A 114 4.55 10.75 17.46
N HIS A 115 3.80 11.82 17.25
CA HIS A 115 3.02 12.51 18.28
C HIS A 115 1.54 12.10 18.28
N SER A 116 1.15 11.07 17.50
CA SER A 116 -0.25 10.61 17.36
C SER A 116 -0.96 10.37 18.69
N PHE A 117 -0.22 9.99 19.74
CA PHE A 117 -0.75 9.55 21.02
C PHE A 117 -0.21 10.34 22.22
N ASP A 118 0.51 11.44 22.02
CA ASP A 118 1.13 12.21 23.11
C ASP A 118 0.12 12.66 24.18
N TYR A 119 -1.13 12.87 23.79
CA TYR A 119 -2.22 13.16 24.71
C TYR A 119 -2.43 12.07 25.78
N PHE A 120 -2.24 10.79 25.43
CA PHE A 120 -2.49 9.66 26.32
C PHE A 120 -1.29 9.32 27.20
N GLY A 121 -0.13 9.93 26.95
CA GLY A 121 1.09 9.68 27.68
C GLY A 121 2.33 9.97 26.85
N GLU A 122 3.47 10.05 27.54
CA GLU A 122 4.75 10.32 26.91
C GLU A 122 5.31 9.05 26.24
N ASN A 123 5.91 9.22 25.05
CA ASN A 123 6.68 8.18 24.36
C ASN A 123 5.92 6.84 24.16
N LEU A 124 4.63 6.91 23.80
CA LEU A 124 3.81 5.71 23.55
C LEU A 124 4.14 4.99 22.23
N LEU A 125 4.99 5.58 21.38
CA LEU A 125 5.50 4.98 20.15
C LEU A 125 7.05 4.92 20.15
N PRO A 126 7.68 4.22 21.12
CA PRO A 126 9.14 4.23 21.28
C PRO A 126 9.87 3.58 20.10
N TYR A 127 9.16 2.79 19.29
CA TYR A 127 9.70 2.08 18.12
C TYR A 127 9.13 2.62 16.80
N PHE A 128 8.65 3.86 16.77
CA PHE A 128 8.02 4.47 15.59
C PHE A 128 8.89 4.35 14.33
N ASP A 129 10.19 4.62 14.46
CA ASP A 129 11.14 4.59 13.33
C ASP A 129 11.62 3.19 12.95
N ASN A 130 11.19 2.13 13.66
CA ASN A 130 11.56 0.75 13.30
C ASN A 130 10.75 0.23 12.10
N PHE A 131 9.62 0.87 11.79
CA PHE A 131 8.71 0.42 10.73
C PHE A 131 8.27 1.58 9.85
N PRO A 132 8.20 1.41 8.53
CA PRO A 132 7.74 2.48 7.65
C PRO A 132 6.24 2.77 7.89
N SER A 133 5.86 4.03 7.74
CA SER A 133 4.45 4.45 7.71
C SER A 133 3.83 4.19 6.33
N TRP A 134 4.63 4.25 5.26
CA TRP A 134 4.26 3.77 3.93
C TRP A 134 4.37 2.24 3.89
N LYS A 135 3.24 1.55 3.78
CA LYS A 135 3.18 0.08 3.87
C LYS A 135 2.59 -0.53 2.60
N THR A 136 2.97 -1.77 2.27
CA THR A 136 2.35 -2.56 1.18
C THR A 136 0.82 -2.50 1.28
N ALA A 137 0.19 -2.03 0.22
CA ALA A 137 -1.25 -1.90 0.13
C ALA A 137 -1.88 -3.18 -0.47
N ALA A 138 -3.13 -3.43 -0.10
CA ALA A 138 -4.00 -4.40 -0.76
C ALA A 138 -5.24 -3.66 -1.30
N PRO A 139 -5.13 -2.91 -2.40
CA PRO A 139 -6.24 -2.13 -2.94
C PRO A 139 -7.34 -3.04 -3.50
N HIS A 140 -8.61 -2.66 -3.27
CA HIS A 140 -9.80 -3.36 -3.77
C HIS A 140 -10.53 -2.54 -4.85
N ASN A 141 -9.77 -1.77 -5.63
CA ASN A 141 -10.27 -0.88 -6.68
C ASN A 141 -9.66 -1.24 -8.04
N ILE A 142 -9.60 -2.53 -8.32
CA ILE A 142 -8.91 -3.10 -9.49
C ILE A 142 -9.70 -2.80 -10.77
N GLN A 143 -8.99 -2.33 -11.80
CA GLN A 143 -9.53 -2.04 -13.13
C GLN A 143 -8.65 -2.66 -14.22
N ARG A 144 -9.30 -3.07 -15.32
CA ARG A 144 -8.59 -3.61 -16.48
C ARG A 144 -7.71 -2.54 -17.13
N SER A 145 -8.23 -1.32 -17.26
CA SER A 145 -7.52 -0.16 -17.79
C SER A 145 -7.40 0.90 -16.71
N THR A 146 -6.19 1.40 -16.53
CA THR A 146 -5.80 2.41 -15.54
C THR A 146 -4.93 3.45 -16.24
N ASP A 147 -4.58 4.54 -15.56
CA ASP A 147 -3.72 5.58 -16.13
C ASP A 147 -2.32 5.06 -16.41
N GLN A 148 -1.77 4.28 -15.47
CA GLN A 148 -0.42 3.76 -15.53
C GLN A 148 -0.25 2.60 -16.53
N ASN A 149 -1.32 1.86 -16.86
CA ASN A 149 -1.23 0.72 -17.77
C ASN A 149 -1.63 1.00 -19.22
N ARG A 150 -1.93 2.26 -19.59
CA ARG A 150 -2.33 2.63 -20.97
C ARG A 150 -1.19 2.50 -21.98
N SER A 151 0.05 2.76 -21.55
CA SER A 151 1.24 2.73 -22.40
C SER A 151 2.49 2.48 -21.56
N CYS A 152 3.60 2.09 -22.18
CA CYS A 152 4.88 1.96 -21.46
C CYS A 152 5.27 3.29 -20.80
N ASN A 153 5.13 4.41 -21.52
CA ASN A 153 5.50 5.73 -21.01
C ASN A 153 4.57 6.23 -19.89
N SER A 154 3.35 5.71 -19.80
CA SER A 154 2.44 6.05 -18.69
C SER A 154 2.97 5.60 -17.32
N CYS A 155 3.85 4.59 -17.30
CA CYS A 155 4.57 4.12 -16.12
C CYS A 155 6.03 4.59 -16.12
N HIS A 156 6.78 4.25 -17.16
CA HIS A 156 8.24 4.51 -17.27
C HIS A 156 8.60 5.99 -17.53
N GLY A 157 7.64 6.79 -17.99
CA GLY A 157 7.81 8.23 -18.16
C GLY A 157 7.18 9.04 -17.03
N ASN A 158 6.69 8.39 -15.98
CA ASN A 158 5.86 9.01 -14.95
C ASN A 158 6.40 8.77 -13.54
N GLN A 159 7.38 9.60 -13.16
CA GLN A 159 8.04 9.51 -11.85
C GLN A 159 7.06 9.70 -10.69
N ALA A 160 5.96 10.42 -10.89
CA ALA A 160 4.99 10.70 -9.84
C ALA A 160 4.29 9.45 -9.29
N LEU A 161 4.28 8.34 -10.04
CA LEU A 161 3.76 7.04 -9.60
C LEU A 161 4.64 6.35 -8.56
N PHE A 162 5.90 6.75 -8.44
CA PHE A 162 6.85 6.15 -7.53
C PHE A 162 6.99 7.00 -6.27
N LEU A 163 7.13 6.34 -5.13
CA LEU A 163 7.44 7.01 -3.89
C LEU A 163 8.88 7.55 -3.96
N SER A 164 9.02 8.84 -3.71
CA SER A 164 10.30 9.56 -3.70
C SER A 164 10.62 10.10 -2.31
N ALA A 165 11.84 10.59 -2.12
CA ALA A 165 12.22 11.27 -0.88
C ALA A 165 11.34 12.51 -0.60
N ASP A 166 10.87 13.20 -1.64
CA ASP A 166 10.03 14.40 -1.51
C ASP A 166 8.60 14.07 -1.04
N ASP A 167 8.17 12.81 -1.17
CA ASP A 167 6.88 12.33 -0.66
C ASP A 167 6.94 11.94 0.84
N LEU A 168 8.12 11.98 1.47
CA LEU A 168 8.31 11.58 2.85
C LEU A 168 8.10 12.76 3.81
N ASP A 169 6.96 12.78 4.50
CA ASP A 169 6.69 13.82 5.49
C ASP A 169 7.70 13.75 6.66
N PRO A 170 8.23 14.89 7.14
CA PRO A 170 9.19 14.92 8.25
C PRO A 170 8.69 14.28 9.56
N GLY A 171 7.38 14.29 9.82
CA GLY A 171 6.76 13.64 10.97
C GLY A 171 6.54 12.13 10.80
N SER A 172 6.70 11.62 9.57
CA SER A 172 6.59 10.19 9.28
C SER A 172 7.84 9.42 9.69
N SER A 173 7.71 8.09 9.76
CA SER A 173 8.80 7.20 10.16
C SER A 173 10.03 7.33 9.25
N GLN A 174 11.22 7.41 9.87
CA GLN A 174 12.49 7.43 9.13
C GLN A 174 12.72 6.14 8.33
N ALA A 175 12.13 5.01 8.74
CA ALA A 175 12.18 3.76 7.98
C ALA A 175 11.52 3.84 6.60
N ASN A 176 10.75 4.89 6.30
CA ASN A 176 10.20 5.10 4.96
C ASN A 176 11.27 5.18 3.87
N GLN A 177 12.50 5.56 4.20
CA GLN A 177 13.60 5.54 3.23
C GLN A 177 13.85 4.14 2.65
N GLN A 178 13.57 3.08 3.42
CA GLN A 178 13.74 1.69 3.00
C GLN A 178 12.73 1.25 1.93
N VAL A 179 11.60 1.98 1.81
CA VAL A 179 10.53 1.66 0.87
C VAL A 179 10.60 2.45 -0.43
N VAL A 180 11.47 3.46 -0.50
CA VAL A 180 11.80 4.18 -1.73
C VAL A 180 12.65 3.28 -2.63
N LEU A 181 12.36 3.27 -3.93
CA LEU A 181 13.17 2.55 -4.90
C LEU A 181 14.45 3.32 -5.18
N GLU A 182 15.60 2.63 -5.20
CA GLU A 182 16.90 3.24 -5.54
C GLU A 182 16.92 3.76 -6.98
N LYS A 183 16.23 3.07 -7.88
CA LYS A 183 16.08 3.44 -9.28
C LYS A 183 14.64 3.24 -9.71
N ILE A 184 14.04 4.30 -10.22
CA ILE A 184 12.76 4.24 -10.93
C ILE A 184 13.02 3.90 -12.41
N PRO A 185 12.09 3.17 -13.05
CA PRO A 185 12.28 2.64 -14.39
C PRO A 185 11.93 3.64 -15.50
#